data_AF-A0A4D8QN96-F1
#
_entry.id   AF-A0A4D8QN96-F1
#
_cell.length_a   1.000
_cell.length_b   1.000
_cell.length_c   1.000
_cell.angle_alpha   90.00
_cell.angle_beta   90.00
_cell.angle_gamma   90.00
#
_symmetry.space_group_name_H-M   'P 1'
#
loop_
_entity.id
_entity.type
_entity.pdbx_description
1 polymer ?
#
loop_
_entity_poly.entity_id
_entity_poly.type
_entity_poly.pdbx_seq_one_letter_code
_entity_poly.pdbx_strand_id
1 'polypeptide(L)' 'MRQDKAAVKAALTMPWSSGQAEAQVNKLKLIKRQMYGRASFDLLRRRVLLPA' A
#
# COMPACT_ATOMS: atom_id res chain seq x y z
N MET A 1 -15.24 20.71 0.88
CA MET A 1 -15.44 19.79 -0.27
C MET A 1 -14.71 20.17 -1.56
N ARG A 2 -14.20 21.39 -1.78
CA ARG A 2 -13.54 21.76 -3.06
C ARG A 2 -12.04 21.40 -3.17
N GLN A 3 -11.38 21.02 -2.08
CA GLN A 3 -9.92 20.82 -2.06
C GLN A 3 -9.46 19.66 -2.94
N ASP A 4 -10.22 18.56 -3.00
CA ASP A 4 -9.81 17.37 -3.77
C ASP A 4 -10.25 17.38 -5.23
N LYS A 5 -10.93 18.44 -5.70
CA LYS A 5 -11.51 18.48 -7.04
C LYS A 5 -10.46 18.28 -8.14
N ALA A 6 -9.27 18.85 -7.95
CA ALA A 6 -8.16 18.68 -8.88
C ALA A 6 -7.62 17.24 -8.87
N ALA A 7 -7.45 16.65 -7.68
CA ALA A 7 -6.99 15.28 -7.53
C ALA A 7 -7.96 14.26 -8.14
N VAL A 8 -9.27 14.41 -7.88
CA VAL A 8 -10.31 13.54 -8.46
C VAL A 8 -10.37 13.67 -9.97
N LYS A 9 -10.28 14.90 -10.51
CA LYS A 9 -10.23 15.09 -11.97
C LYS A 9 -9.00 14.42 -12.58
N ALA A 10 -7.83 14.57 -11.95
CA ALA A 10 -6.60 13.93 -12.41
C ALA A 10 -6.71 12.40 -12.38
N ALA A 11 -7.27 11.81 -11.31
CA ALA A 11 -7.46 10.38 -11.17
C ALA A 11 -8.37 9.77 -12.26
N LEU A 12 -9.33 10.54 -12.79
CA LEU A 12 -10.23 10.11 -13.88
C LEU A 12 -9.68 10.38 -15.28
N THR A 13 -8.76 11.33 -15.44
CA THR A 13 -8.31 11.81 -16.76
C THR A 13 -6.93 11.29 -17.13
N MET A 14 -6.04 11.07 -16.16
CA MET A 14 -4.69 10.60 -16.39
C MET A 14 -4.68 9.07 -16.57
N PRO A 15 -3.88 8.54 -17.52
CA PRO A 15 -3.80 7.09 -17.73
C PRO A 15 -2.96 6.37 -16.66
N TRP A 16 -2.25 7.12 -15.80
CA TRP A 16 -1.46 6.59 -14.69
C TRP A 16 -2.18 6.84 -13.36
N SER A 17 -2.11 5.86 -12.45
CA SER A 17 -2.69 5.96 -11.10
C SER A 17 -1.69 5.48 -10.04
N SER A 18 -1.80 6.04 -8.84
CA SER A 18 -1.07 5.57 -7.65
C SER A 18 -1.66 4.29 -7.04
N GLY A 19 -2.81 3.81 -7.54
CA GLY A 19 -3.59 2.73 -6.94
C GLY A 19 -2.79 1.45 -6.72
N GLN A 20 -1.90 1.09 -7.66
CA GLN A 20 -1.06 -0.09 -7.49
C GLN A 20 -0.05 0.06 -6.34
N ALA A 21 0.56 1.24 -6.21
CA ALA A 21 1.48 1.52 -5.10
C ALA A 21 0.74 1.51 -3.75
N GLU A 22 -0.45 2.12 -3.70
CA GLU A 22 -1.31 2.14 -2.52
C GLU A 22 -1.75 0.73 -2.10
N ALA A 23 -2.11 -0.13 -3.08
CA ALA A 23 -2.45 -1.52 -2.82
C ALA A 23 -1.28 -2.31 -2.21
N GLN A 24 -0.07 -2.14 -2.75
CA GLN A 24 1.14 -2.79 -2.20
C GLN A 24 1.43 -2.31 -0.77
N VAL A 25 1.31 -1.00 -0.51
CA VAL A 25 1.47 -0.43 0.84
C VAL A 25 0.42 -0.99 1.79
N ASN A 26 -0.83 -1.14 1.35
CA ASN A 26 -1.90 -1.72 2.16
C ASN A 26 -1.61 -3.19 2.51
N LYS A 27 -1.20 -4.00 1.52
CA LYS A 27 -0.77 -5.39 1.74
C LYS A 27 0.38 -5.49 2.75
N LEU A 28 1.37 -4.61 2.64
CA LEU A 28 2.50 -4.57 3.57
C LEU A 28 2.06 -4.20 4.99
N LYS A 29 1.16 -3.22 5.15
CA LYS A 29 0.57 -2.85 6.45
C LYS A 29 -0.22 -4.00 7.05
N LEU A 30 -0.97 -4.75 6.24
CA LEU A 30 -1.72 -5.93 6.67
C LEU A 30 -0.80 -7.01 7.22
N ILE A 31 0.25 -7.38 6.46
CA ILE A 31 1.23 -8.39 6.90
C ILE A 31 1.91 -7.96 8.20
N LYS A 32 2.34 -6.70 8.28
CA LYS A 32 2.93 -6.14 9.51
C LYS A 32 1.95 -6.21 10.69
N ARG A 33 0.66 -5.95 10.46
CA ARG A 33 -0.39 -6.03 11.49
C ARG A 33 -0.60 -7.48 11.96
N GLN A 34 -0.63 -8.47 11.08
CA GLN A 34 -0.74 -9.88 11.47
C GLN A 34 0.40 -10.36 12.38
N MET A 35 1.50 -9.61 12.45
CA MET A 35 2.68 -9.95 13.23
C MET A 35 2.72 -9.33 14.63
N TYR A 36 1.68 -8.61 15.09
CA TYR A 36 1.58 -7.91 16.40
C TYR A 36 2.59 -8.40 17.45
N GLY A 37 3.58 -7.56 17.79
CA GLY A 37 4.61 -7.85 18.81
C GLY A 37 5.86 -8.63 18.34
N ARG A 38 5.84 -9.24 17.14
CA ARG A 38 6.97 -9.96 16.53
C ARG A 38 7.58 -9.23 15.33
N ALA A 39 7.37 -7.91 15.27
CA ALA A 39 7.64 -7.11 14.08
C ALA A 39 9.14 -6.74 13.92
N SER A 40 9.99 -7.72 13.62
CA SER A 40 11.33 -7.44 13.09
C SER A 40 11.27 -7.21 11.58
N PHE A 41 12.17 -6.37 11.06
CA PHE A 41 12.24 -6.09 9.64
C PHE A 41 12.55 -7.35 8.82
N ASP A 42 13.44 -8.22 9.32
CA ASP A 42 13.79 -9.47 8.65
C ASP A 42 12.59 -10.40 8.48
N LEU A 43 11.73 -10.50 9.50
CA LEU A 43 10.53 -11.32 9.43
C LEU A 43 9.50 -10.74 8.44
N LEU A 44 9.35 -9.41 8.40
CA LEU A 44 8.50 -8.74 7.42
C LEU A 44 9.02 -8.97 6.00
N ARG A 45 10.34 -8.80 5.79
CA ARG A 45 10.99 -9.01 4.50
C ARG A 45 10.79 -10.44 3.99
N ARG A 46 10.97 -11.46 4.84
CA ARG A 46 10.74 -12.86 4.49
C ARG A 46 9.29 -13.10 4.04
N ARG A 47 8.30 -12.58 4.78
CA ARG A 47 6.88 -12.73 4.42
C ARG A 47 6.46 -12.00 3.15
N VAL A 48 7.17 -10.95 2.75
CA VAL A 48 6.85 -10.18 1.54
C VAL A 48 7.55 -10.75 0.31
N LEU A 49 8.83 -11.14 0.42
CA LEU A 49 9.66 -11.55 -0.71
C LEU A 49 9.71 -13.06 -0.95
N LEU A 50 9.40 -13.88 0.07
CA LEU A 50 9.36 -15.33 -0.01
C LEU A 50 7.93 -15.82 0.30
N PRO A 51 6.95 -15.52 -0.57
CA PRO A 51 5.64 -16.13 -0.45
C PRO A 51 5.75 -17.66 -0.60
N ALA A 52 4.96 -18.39 0.17
CA ALA A 52 4.83 -19.84 0.04
C ALA A 52 4.16 -20.22 -1.28
#